data_AF-A0A662FKP2-F1
#
_entry.id   AF-A0A662FKP2-F1
#
_cell.length_a   1.000
_cell.length_b   1.000
_cell.length_c   1.000
_cell.angle_alpha   90.00
_cell.angle_beta   90.00
_cell.angle_gamma   90.00
#
_symmetry.space_group_name_H-M   'P 1'
#
loop_
_entity.id
_entity.type
_entity.pdbx_description
1 polymer ?
#
loop_
_entity_poly.entity_id
_entity_poly.type
_entity_poly.pdbx_seq_one_letter_code
_entity_poly.pdbx_strand_id
1 'polypeptide(L)'
;MQEQPTPEQIEQQCIFCQIANGKVESKKVYEDDKVTAVLDINPAAPGHILLLPKKHVSVMPQMDEELVGHIGMVSKQLSQALIKALQVEGTSIFAANGAAAGQRAPHFMLHIIPRKQGDNINLQLPTIRLSKADMNAIVQKIAPGIKKQFGVNPLEYSAKTIADKEVLKKEETEKEKAEEEKAVETEIKKEEETEKEQEKREETNKENNEENKEEAEKDKEETEEEKISLDDISKFLAGEK
;
A
#
# COMPACT_ATOMS: atom_id res chain seq x y z
N MET A 1 -43.67 13.94 -26.87
CA MET A 1 -42.30 13.82 -26.33
C MET A 1 -42.25 14.65 -25.06
N GLN A 2 -41.64 14.17 -23.98
CA GLN A 2 -41.37 15.02 -22.82
C GLN A 2 -40.12 15.84 -23.10
N GLU A 3 -40.16 17.14 -22.87
CA GLU A 3 -39.01 18.02 -23.01
C GLU A 3 -38.00 17.73 -21.89
N GLN A 4 -36.71 17.78 -22.22
CA GLN A 4 -35.64 17.62 -21.23
C GLN A 4 -35.56 18.89 -20.37
N PRO A 5 -35.37 18.78 -19.04
CA PRO A 5 -35.28 19.96 -18.18
C PRO A 5 -34.04 20.80 -18.50
N THR A 6 -34.14 22.12 -18.35
CA THR A 6 -33.01 23.04 -18.50
C THR A 6 -32.00 22.84 -17.36
N PRO A 7 -30.73 23.28 -17.52
CA PRO A 7 -29.74 23.22 -16.44
C PRO A 7 -30.20 23.88 -15.13
N GLU A 8 -30.90 25.01 -15.21
CA GLU A 8 -31.46 25.71 -14.04
C GLU A 8 -32.61 24.91 -13.39
N GLN A 9 -33.46 24.25 -14.19
CA GLN A 9 -34.50 23.37 -13.65
C GLN A 9 -33.89 22.15 -12.94
N ILE A 10 -32.81 21.57 -13.49
CA ILE A 10 -32.06 20.47 -12.86
C ILE A 10 -31.48 20.94 -11.52
N GLU A 11 -30.84 22.11 -11.46
CA GLU A 11 -30.26 22.64 -10.23
C GLU A 11 -31.34 22.92 -9.17
N GLN A 12 -32.48 23.51 -9.56
CA GLN A 12 -33.60 23.78 -8.64
C GLN A 12 -34.24 22.50 -8.10
N GLN A 13 -34.37 21.46 -8.92
CA GLN A 13 -34.94 20.16 -8.52
C GLN A 13 -33.94 19.27 -7.76
N CYS A 14 -32.63 19.58 -7.84
CA CYS A 14 -31.58 18.81 -7.18
C CYS A 14 -31.45 19.17 -5.69
N ILE A 15 -31.87 18.25 -4.81
CA ILE A 15 -31.73 18.42 -3.35
C ILE A 15 -30.28 18.66 -2.91
N PHE A 16 -29.29 18.09 -3.60
CA PHE A 16 -27.88 18.31 -3.28
C PHE A 16 -27.38 19.71 -3.68
N CYS A 17 -27.90 20.30 -4.76
CA CYS A 17 -27.68 21.71 -5.07
C CYS A 17 -28.32 22.62 -4.02
N GLN A 18 -29.50 22.25 -3.50
CA GLN A 18 -30.13 22.98 -2.40
C GLN A 18 -29.30 22.90 -1.11
N ILE A 19 -28.76 21.73 -0.75
CA ILE A 19 -27.85 21.56 0.40
C ILE A 19 -26.55 22.34 0.21
N ALA A 20 -25.88 22.17 -0.94
CA ALA A 20 -24.60 22.82 -1.23
C ALA A 20 -24.71 24.35 -1.25
N ASN A 21 -25.85 24.89 -1.69
CA ASN A 21 -26.12 26.33 -1.69
C ASN A 21 -26.89 26.81 -0.44
N GLY A 22 -26.96 26.01 0.63
CA GLY A 22 -27.53 26.42 1.93
C GLY A 22 -29.04 26.69 1.95
N LYS A 23 -29.79 26.25 0.93
CA LYS A 23 -31.25 26.37 0.83
C LYS A 23 -32.00 25.35 1.71
N VAL A 24 -31.30 24.32 2.19
CA VAL A 24 -31.81 23.28 3.10
C VAL A 24 -30.86 23.14 4.29
N GLU A 25 -31.41 22.97 5.51
CA GLU A 25 -30.59 22.79 6.71
C GLU A 25 -29.71 21.53 6.60
N SER A 26 -28.44 21.66 6.93
CA SER A 26 -27.48 20.57 6.96
C SER A 26 -26.42 20.83 8.02
N LYS A 27 -25.80 19.76 8.56
CA LYS A 27 -24.69 19.90 9.52
C LYS A 27 -23.40 20.13 8.75
N LYS A 28 -23.20 21.40 8.35
CA LYS A 28 -22.07 21.89 7.56
C LYS A 28 -20.78 21.88 8.40
N VAL A 29 -19.70 21.38 7.82
CA VAL A 29 -18.36 21.31 8.45
C VAL A 29 -17.31 22.12 7.70
N TYR A 30 -17.56 22.46 6.43
CA TYR A 30 -16.72 23.37 5.64
C TYR A 30 -17.54 24.02 4.51
N GLU A 31 -17.18 25.24 4.13
CA GLU A 31 -17.79 25.99 3.03
C GLU A 31 -16.80 27.00 2.46
N ASP A 32 -16.83 27.17 1.14
CA ASP A 32 -16.23 28.27 0.41
C ASP A 32 -17.14 28.72 -0.76
N ASP A 33 -16.58 29.39 -1.76
CA ASP A 33 -17.27 29.85 -2.98
C ASP A 33 -17.63 28.72 -3.96
N LYS A 34 -16.92 27.58 -3.91
CA LYS A 34 -17.00 26.48 -4.88
C LYS A 34 -17.68 25.23 -4.35
N VAL A 35 -17.48 24.91 -3.07
CA VAL A 35 -17.90 23.65 -2.45
C VAL A 35 -18.53 23.85 -1.08
N THR A 36 -19.18 22.79 -0.60
CA THR A 36 -19.73 22.69 0.75
C THR A 36 -19.61 21.26 1.23
N ALA A 37 -19.10 21.08 2.45
CA ALA A 37 -18.97 19.79 3.10
C ALA A 37 -19.98 19.68 4.23
N VAL A 38 -20.74 18.59 4.25
CA VAL A 38 -21.78 18.31 5.26
C VAL A 38 -21.59 16.91 5.81
N LEU A 39 -22.03 16.67 7.05
CA LEU A 39 -22.18 15.31 7.56
C LEU A 39 -23.30 14.58 6.80
N ASP A 40 -23.06 13.32 6.44
CA ASP A 40 -24.10 12.46 5.88
C ASP A 40 -25.16 12.16 6.96
N ILE A 41 -26.44 12.24 6.58
CA ILE A 41 -27.57 11.90 7.45
C ILE A 41 -27.80 10.39 7.56
N ASN A 42 -27.24 9.60 6.63
CA ASN A 42 -27.21 8.14 6.66
C ASN A 42 -25.74 7.65 6.66
N PRO A 43 -24.96 7.99 7.70
CA PRO A 43 -23.50 7.85 7.67
C PRO A 43 -23.05 6.39 7.70
N ALA A 44 -22.03 6.06 6.91
CA ALA A 44 -21.35 4.76 6.99
C ALA A 44 -20.47 4.62 8.24
N ALA A 45 -19.98 5.74 8.78
CA ALA A 45 -19.21 5.84 10.02
C ALA A 45 -19.49 7.18 10.71
N PRO A 46 -19.33 7.30 12.04
CA PRO A 46 -19.34 8.59 12.72
C PRO A 46 -18.33 9.55 12.07
N GLY A 47 -18.80 10.72 11.62
CA GLY A 47 -17.98 11.70 10.90
C GLY A 47 -17.87 11.47 9.39
N HIS A 48 -18.70 10.61 8.78
CA HIS A 48 -18.82 10.52 7.32
C HIS A 48 -19.28 11.87 6.73
N ILE A 49 -18.42 12.46 5.90
CA ILE A 49 -18.66 13.72 5.18
C ILE A 49 -19.04 13.45 3.73
N LEU A 50 -19.99 14.23 3.22
CA LEU A 50 -20.24 14.45 1.79
C LEU A 50 -19.67 15.82 1.40
N LEU A 51 -18.70 15.84 0.49
CA LEU A 51 -18.19 17.06 -0.12
C LEU A 51 -18.89 17.27 -1.48
N LEU A 52 -19.59 18.40 -1.59
CA LEU A 52 -20.51 18.75 -2.68
C LEU A 52 -20.01 20.01 -3.43
N PRO A 53 -19.99 20.04 -4.76
CA PRO A 53 -19.83 21.28 -5.52
C PRO A 53 -21.11 22.13 -5.46
N LYS A 54 -20.96 23.45 -5.37
CA LYS A 54 -22.11 24.38 -5.40
C LYS A 54 -22.76 24.43 -6.78
N LYS A 55 -21.94 24.38 -7.84
CA LYS A 55 -22.35 24.20 -9.24
C LYS A 55 -22.85 22.78 -9.47
N HIS A 56 -24.00 22.61 -10.11
CA HIS A 56 -24.50 21.28 -10.48
C HIS A 56 -23.55 20.60 -11.48
N VAL A 57 -22.99 19.45 -11.10
CA VAL A 57 -22.25 18.54 -11.98
C VAL A 57 -22.67 17.13 -11.59
N SER A 58 -23.08 16.29 -12.54
CA SER A 58 -23.60 14.95 -12.20
C SER A 58 -22.47 13.95 -11.88
N VAL A 59 -21.36 13.98 -12.61
CA VAL A 59 -20.22 13.06 -12.46
C VAL A 59 -18.88 13.76 -12.69
N MET A 60 -17.80 13.25 -12.10
CA MET A 60 -16.46 13.87 -12.19
C MET A 60 -15.98 14.13 -13.64
N PRO A 61 -16.22 13.25 -14.65
CA PRO A 61 -15.80 13.52 -16.03
C PRO A 61 -16.49 14.71 -16.72
N GLN A 62 -17.51 15.31 -16.10
CA GLN A 62 -18.19 16.52 -16.58
C GLN A 62 -17.72 17.80 -15.86
N MET A 63 -16.80 17.65 -14.90
CA MET A 63 -16.30 18.73 -14.06
C MET A 63 -15.12 19.43 -14.73
N ASP A 64 -15.00 20.74 -14.53
CA ASP A 64 -13.80 21.50 -14.92
C ASP A 64 -12.60 21.18 -14.02
N GLU A 65 -11.39 21.29 -14.58
CA GLU A 65 -10.14 20.88 -13.92
C GLU A 65 -9.86 21.67 -12.63
N GLU A 66 -10.26 22.95 -12.59
CA GLU A 66 -10.11 23.82 -11.43
C GLU A 66 -10.94 23.30 -10.24
N LEU A 67 -12.21 22.95 -10.47
CA LEU A 67 -13.08 22.38 -9.43
C LEU A 67 -12.63 20.97 -9.00
N VAL A 68 -12.13 20.14 -9.91
CA VAL A 68 -11.52 18.83 -9.57
C VAL A 68 -10.33 19.01 -8.64
N GLY A 69 -9.40 19.92 -8.99
CA GLY A 69 -8.22 20.23 -8.16
C GLY A 69 -8.61 20.77 -6.79
N HIS A 70 -9.59 21.69 -6.75
CA HIS A 70 -10.10 22.27 -5.52
C HIS A 70 -10.72 21.23 -4.58
N ILE A 71 -11.59 20.35 -5.11
CA ILE A 71 -12.19 19.23 -4.36
C ILE A 71 -11.11 18.29 -3.81
N GLY A 72 -10.06 17.99 -4.57
CA GLY A 72 -8.91 17.21 -4.12
C GLY A 72 -8.18 17.86 -2.93
N MET A 73 -7.97 19.18 -2.99
CA MET A 73 -7.32 19.93 -1.91
C MET A 73 -8.19 20.01 -0.65
N VAL A 74 -9.49 20.28 -0.78
CA VAL A 74 -10.43 20.34 0.35
C VAL A 74 -10.59 18.96 1.00
N SER A 75 -10.72 17.90 0.21
CA SER A 75 -10.88 16.53 0.75
C SER A 75 -9.67 16.04 1.54
N LYS A 76 -8.45 16.41 1.12
CA LYS A 76 -7.22 16.20 1.91
C LYS A 76 -7.31 16.85 3.29
N GLN A 77 -7.71 18.13 3.37
CA GLN A 77 -7.79 18.86 4.64
C GLN A 77 -8.87 18.26 5.56
N LEU A 78 -10.04 17.93 5.01
CA LEU A 78 -11.14 17.28 5.75
C LEU A 78 -10.73 15.90 6.28
N SER A 79 -10.04 15.09 5.48
CA SER A 79 -9.47 13.81 5.92
C SER A 79 -8.50 13.98 7.09
N GLN A 80 -7.56 14.94 6.99
CA GLN A 80 -6.61 15.24 8.07
C GLN A 80 -7.29 15.75 9.35
N ALA A 81 -8.38 16.53 9.23
CA ALA A 81 -9.18 16.96 10.36
C ALA A 81 -9.92 15.80 11.03
N LEU A 82 -10.56 14.92 10.25
CA LEU A 82 -11.25 13.73 10.75
C LEU A 82 -10.30 12.77 11.51
N ILE A 83 -9.13 12.49 10.94
CA ILE A 83 -8.09 11.64 11.55
C ILE A 83 -7.71 12.14 12.95
N LYS A 84 -7.43 13.44 13.07
CA LYS A 84 -7.03 14.07 14.33
C LYS A 84 -8.18 14.16 15.34
N ALA A 85 -9.37 14.58 14.91
CA ALA A 85 -10.50 14.87 15.79
C ALA A 85 -11.17 13.60 16.34
N LEU A 86 -11.26 12.54 15.53
CA LEU A 86 -11.98 11.30 15.87
C LEU A 86 -11.04 10.16 16.32
N GLN A 87 -9.73 10.40 16.30
CA GLN A 87 -8.69 9.42 16.61
C GLN A 87 -8.93 8.12 15.82
N VAL A 88 -8.97 8.28 14.49
CA VAL A 88 -9.18 7.20 13.51
C VAL A 88 -7.88 6.95 12.74
N GLU A 89 -7.65 5.70 12.36
CA GLU A 89 -6.42 5.24 11.72
C GLU A 89 -6.31 5.67 10.25
N GLY A 90 -7.43 6.07 9.63
CA GLY A 90 -7.43 6.65 8.29
C GLY A 90 -8.80 7.12 7.81
N THR A 91 -8.90 7.33 6.49
CA THR A 91 -10.17 7.62 5.81
C THR A 91 -10.28 6.87 4.49
N SER A 92 -11.48 6.43 4.13
CA SER A 92 -11.81 6.02 2.76
C SER A 92 -12.42 7.19 2.02
N ILE A 93 -11.86 7.51 0.84
CA ILE A 93 -12.34 8.59 -0.03
C ILE A 93 -12.76 7.97 -1.35
N PHE A 94 -14.01 8.20 -1.78
CA PHE A 94 -14.50 7.71 -3.07
C PHE A 94 -15.59 8.59 -3.66
N ALA A 95 -15.78 8.50 -4.97
CA ALA A 95 -16.94 9.03 -5.69
C ALA A 95 -17.47 7.97 -6.67
N ALA A 96 -18.79 7.82 -6.73
CA ALA A 96 -19.44 6.96 -7.70
C ALA A 96 -19.81 7.78 -8.95
N ASN A 97 -19.28 7.40 -10.12
CA ASN A 97 -19.60 8.05 -11.39
C ASN A 97 -20.62 7.21 -12.16
N GLY A 98 -21.90 7.56 -12.04
CA GLY A 98 -23.03 6.86 -12.67
C GLY A 98 -23.63 5.75 -11.81
N ALA A 99 -24.88 5.37 -12.12
CA ALA A 99 -25.67 4.43 -11.31
C ALA A 99 -25.01 3.05 -11.16
N ALA A 100 -24.35 2.54 -12.22
CA ALA A 100 -23.62 1.26 -12.19
C ALA A 100 -22.41 1.27 -11.23
N ALA A 101 -21.85 2.44 -10.91
CA ALA A 101 -20.81 2.62 -9.90
C ALA A 101 -21.39 2.83 -8.48
N GLY A 102 -22.71 2.73 -8.30
CA GLY A 102 -23.40 2.92 -7.02
C GLY A 102 -23.89 4.35 -6.77
N GLN A 103 -23.85 5.25 -7.76
CA GLN A 103 -24.33 6.63 -7.58
C GLN A 103 -25.85 6.66 -7.43
N ARG A 104 -26.35 7.25 -6.33
CA ARG A 104 -27.77 7.27 -5.96
C ARG A 104 -28.54 8.50 -6.43
N ALA A 105 -27.86 9.59 -6.80
CA ALA A 105 -28.47 10.83 -7.26
C ALA A 105 -27.56 11.53 -8.28
N PRO A 106 -28.12 12.27 -9.26
CA PRO A 106 -27.36 12.88 -10.36
C PRO A 106 -26.65 14.18 -9.96
N HIS A 107 -25.96 14.19 -8.81
CA HIS A 107 -25.08 15.25 -8.36
C HIS A 107 -23.80 14.61 -7.82
N PHE A 108 -22.65 15.21 -8.13
CA PHE A 108 -21.36 14.68 -7.73
C PHE A 108 -21.18 14.80 -6.21
N MET A 109 -20.78 13.70 -5.58
CA MET A 109 -20.50 13.65 -4.15
C MET A 109 -19.18 12.92 -3.95
N LEU A 110 -18.24 13.57 -3.26
CA LEU A 110 -17.05 12.89 -2.75
C LEU A 110 -17.31 12.47 -1.30
N HIS A 111 -17.40 11.17 -1.07
CA HIS A 111 -17.53 10.59 0.25
C HIS A 111 -16.17 10.61 0.94
N ILE A 112 -16.12 11.07 2.19
CA ILE A 112 -14.94 11.00 3.06
C ILE A 112 -15.38 10.32 4.36
N ILE A 113 -14.98 9.06 4.53
CA ILE A 113 -15.45 8.18 5.62
C ILE A 113 -14.27 7.91 6.58
N PRO A 114 -14.34 8.32 7.85
CA PRO A 114 -13.40 7.90 8.90
C PRO A 114 -13.35 6.38 9.03
N ARG A 115 -12.16 5.79 9.13
CA ARG A 115 -11.95 4.33 9.20
C ARG A 115 -11.23 3.93 10.47
N LYS A 116 -11.76 2.91 11.16
CA LYS A 116 -11.09 2.25 12.30
C LYS A 116 -10.87 0.78 12.02
N GLN A 117 -9.85 0.18 12.62
CA GLN A 117 -9.65 -1.25 12.53
C GLN A 117 -10.87 -1.99 13.12
N GLY A 118 -11.47 -2.90 12.33
CA GLY A 118 -12.67 -3.63 12.74
C GLY A 118 -13.99 -2.87 12.62
N ASP A 119 -14.05 -1.73 11.92
CA ASP A 119 -15.29 -0.94 11.73
C ASP A 119 -16.38 -1.62 10.88
N ASN A 120 -16.11 -2.80 10.33
CA ASN A 120 -17.01 -3.60 9.48
C ASN A 120 -17.49 -2.91 8.19
N ILE A 121 -16.90 -1.79 7.79
CA ILE A 121 -17.24 -1.10 6.55
C ILE A 121 -16.56 -1.81 5.37
N ASN A 122 -17.37 -2.54 4.59
CA ASN A 122 -16.90 -3.31 3.46
C ASN A 122 -16.73 -2.43 2.20
N LEU A 123 -15.47 -2.12 1.87
CA LEU A 123 -15.04 -1.52 0.60
C LEU A 123 -14.07 -2.46 -0.15
N GLN A 124 -14.22 -3.77 0.02
CA GLN A 124 -13.37 -4.75 -0.66
C GLN A 124 -13.72 -4.81 -2.15
N LEU A 125 -12.72 -4.60 -3.01
CA LEU A 125 -12.86 -4.76 -4.45
C LEU A 125 -12.53 -6.22 -4.82
N PRO A 126 -13.47 -6.99 -5.41
CA PRO A 126 -13.18 -8.34 -5.86
C PRO A 126 -12.14 -8.32 -6.98
N THR A 127 -11.18 -9.23 -6.94
CA THR A 127 -10.14 -9.34 -7.97
C THR A 127 -10.54 -10.34 -9.05
N ILE A 128 -10.28 -9.99 -10.31
CA ILE A 128 -10.36 -10.89 -11.46
C ILE A 128 -8.97 -11.06 -12.07
N ARG A 129 -8.68 -12.25 -12.61
CA ARG A 129 -7.44 -12.49 -13.36
C ARG A 129 -7.70 -12.27 -14.84
N LEU A 130 -6.90 -11.41 -15.47
CA LEU A 130 -6.92 -11.15 -16.92
C LEU A 130 -5.68 -11.78 -17.56
N SER A 131 -5.79 -12.24 -18.81
CA SER A 131 -4.61 -12.69 -19.55
C SER A 131 -3.76 -11.51 -20.03
N LYS A 132 -2.50 -11.76 -20.40
CA LYS A 132 -1.65 -10.73 -21.04
C LYS A 132 -2.29 -10.19 -22.33
N ALA A 133 -2.98 -11.04 -23.09
CA ALA A 133 -3.67 -10.63 -24.31
C ALA A 133 -4.83 -9.67 -24.01
N ASP A 134 -5.64 -9.96 -22.98
CA ASP A 134 -6.77 -9.10 -22.58
C ASP A 134 -6.28 -7.74 -22.09
N MET A 135 -5.23 -7.71 -21.26
CA MET A 135 -4.63 -6.47 -20.77
C MET A 135 -4.11 -5.61 -21.94
N ASN A 136 -3.39 -6.21 -22.89
CA ASN A 136 -2.90 -5.51 -24.08
C ASN A 136 -4.06 -4.98 -24.95
N ALA A 137 -5.12 -5.77 -25.14
CA ALA A 137 -6.30 -5.36 -25.89
C ALA A 137 -7.06 -4.20 -25.22
N ILE A 138 -7.09 -4.14 -23.88
CA ILE A 138 -7.65 -3.00 -23.13
C ILE A 138 -6.80 -1.74 -23.38
N VAL A 139 -5.47 -1.83 -23.26
CA VAL A 139 -4.57 -0.68 -23.50
C VAL A 139 -4.74 -0.15 -24.92
N GLN A 140 -4.77 -1.03 -25.93
CA GLN A 140 -5.00 -0.65 -27.33
C GLN A 140 -6.34 0.08 -27.53
N LYS A 141 -7.42 -0.36 -26.88
CA LYS A 141 -8.75 0.28 -26.96
C LYS A 141 -8.78 1.68 -26.36
N ILE A 142 -8.08 1.91 -25.24
CA ILE A 142 -8.11 3.22 -24.54
C ILE A 142 -7.04 4.21 -25.03
N ALA A 143 -5.97 3.72 -25.67
CA ALA A 143 -4.84 4.55 -26.12
C ALA A 143 -5.23 5.75 -27.00
N PRO A 144 -6.15 5.66 -27.98
CA PRO A 144 -6.56 6.83 -28.78
C PRO A 144 -7.26 7.90 -27.94
N GLY A 145 -8.06 7.50 -26.94
CA GLY A 145 -8.73 8.41 -26.02
C GLY A 145 -7.74 9.12 -25.10
N ILE A 146 -6.78 8.39 -24.54
CA ILE A 146 -5.71 8.95 -23.70
C ILE A 146 -4.84 9.92 -24.51
N LYS A 147 -4.44 9.55 -25.74
CA LYS A 147 -3.65 10.43 -26.62
C LYS A 147 -4.39 11.71 -26.98
N LYS A 148 -5.71 11.62 -27.23
CA LYS A 148 -6.55 12.79 -27.49
C LYS A 148 -6.68 13.71 -26.27
N GLN A 149 -6.85 13.14 -25.07
CA GLN A 149 -7.11 13.90 -23.85
C GLN A 149 -5.85 14.51 -23.22
N PHE A 150 -4.74 13.76 -23.22
CA PHE A 150 -3.53 14.09 -22.47
C PHE A 150 -2.29 14.32 -23.37
N GLY A 151 -2.42 14.18 -24.70
CA GLY A 151 -1.31 14.27 -25.64
C GLY A 151 -0.34 13.07 -25.64
N VAL A 152 -0.47 12.14 -24.69
CA VAL A 152 0.48 11.03 -24.48
C VAL A 152 -0.04 9.69 -25.00
N ASN A 153 0.84 8.85 -25.54
CA ASN A 153 0.47 7.51 -26.03
C ASN A 153 0.91 6.42 -25.02
N PRO A 154 -0.03 5.72 -24.34
CA PRO A 154 0.32 4.69 -23.35
C PRO A 154 1.08 3.50 -23.96
N LEU A 155 0.95 3.25 -25.27
CA LEU A 155 1.68 2.18 -25.96
C LEU A 155 3.18 2.50 -26.06
N GLU A 156 3.56 3.76 -26.24
CA GLU A 156 4.96 4.21 -26.30
C GLU A 156 5.67 4.05 -24.95
N TYR A 157 4.98 4.30 -23.83
CA TYR A 157 5.52 3.99 -22.49
C TYR A 157 5.78 2.50 -22.32
N SER A 158 4.85 1.64 -22.75
CA SER A 158 5.00 0.19 -22.59
C SER A 158 6.23 -0.36 -23.32
N ALA A 159 6.51 0.16 -24.52
CA ALA A 159 7.71 -0.21 -25.29
C ALA A 159 8.99 0.23 -24.57
N LYS A 160 9.01 1.45 -24.01
CA LYS A 160 10.15 1.98 -23.26
C LYS A 160 10.42 1.15 -21.99
N THR A 161 9.39 0.90 -21.17
CA THR A 161 9.51 0.08 -19.96
C THR A 161 9.86 -1.38 -20.23
N ILE A 162 9.53 -1.93 -21.41
CA ILE A 162 10.01 -3.26 -21.83
C ILE A 162 11.51 -3.20 -22.14
N ALA A 163 11.96 -2.21 -22.92
CA ALA A 163 13.39 -2.01 -23.21
C ALA A 163 14.20 -1.81 -21.92
N ASP A 164 13.73 -0.97 -21.00
CA ASP A 164 14.36 -0.72 -19.70
C ASP A 164 14.48 -2.03 -18.87
N LYS A 165 13.47 -2.91 -18.92
CA LYS A 165 13.50 -4.23 -18.25
C LYS A 165 14.41 -5.25 -18.93
N GLU A 166 14.58 -5.17 -20.25
CA GLU A 166 15.53 -6.03 -20.97
C GLU A 166 16.98 -5.60 -20.76
N VAL A 167 17.22 -4.30 -20.54
CA VAL A 167 18.53 -3.77 -20.11
C VAL A 167 18.84 -4.25 -18.69
N LEU A 168 17.96 -4.00 -17.71
CA LEU A 168 18.17 -4.39 -16.32
C LEU A 168 18.45 -5.90 -16.17
N LYS A 169 17.74 -6.76 -16.90
CA LYS A 169 17.99 -8.21 -16.89
C LYS A 169 19.39 -8.59 -17.42
N LYS A 170 19.90 -7.88 -18.42
CA LYS A 170 21.26 -8.11 -18.94
C LYS A 170 22.29 -7.69 -17.90
N GLU A 171 22.11 -6.52 -17.29
CA GLU A 171 22.98 -6.01 -16.22
C GLU A 171 23.00 -6.96 -15.00
N GLU A 172 21.85 -7.50 -14.59
CA GLU A 172 21.75 -8.54 -13.55
C GLU A 172 22.52 -9.81 -13.95
N THR A 173 22.31 -10.33 -15.17
CA THR A 173 22.98 -11.55 -15.67
C THR A 173 24.50 -11.38 -15.81
N GLU A 174 24.96 -10.19 -16.21
CA GLU A 174 26.39 -9.86 -16.32
C GLU A 174 27.03 -9.70 -14.94
N LYS A 175 26.30 -9.14 -13.96
CA LYS A 175 26.74 -9.00 -12.57
C LYS A 175 26.85 -10.34 -11.84
N GLU A 176 25.87 -11.24 -12.00
CA GLU A 176 25.91 -12.58 -11.43
C GLU A 176 27.16 -13.36 -11.91
N LYS A 177 27.44 -13.33 -13.22
CA LYS A 177 28.66 -13.93 -13.78
C LYS A 177 29.95 -13.33 -13.22
N ALA A 178 30.01 -12.01 -13.08
CA ALA A 178 31.18 -11.32 -12.54
C ALA A 178 31.37 -11.56 -11.02
N GLU A 179 30.34 -11.99 -10.30
CA GLU A 179 30.42 -12.43 -8.90
C GLU A 179 30.82 -13.91 -8.80
N GLU A 180 30.32 -14.76 -9.70
CA GLU A 180 30.70 -16.18 -9.82
C GLU A 180 32.19 -16.35 -10.20
N GLU A 181 32.69 -15.61 -11.20
CA GLU A 181 34.11 -15.61 -11.59
C GLU A 181 35.03 -15.20 -10.43
N LYS A 182 34.62 -14.21 -9.62
CA LYS A 182 35.38 -13.76 -8.43
C LYS A 182 35.34 -14.77 -7.29
N ALA A 183 34.23 -15.48 -7.11
CA ALA A 183 34.13 -16.53 -6.10
C ALA A 183 35.14 -17.65 -6.41
N VAL A 184 35.17 -18.13 -7.66
CA VAL A 184 36.14 -19.13 -8.14
C VAL A 184 37.58 -18.65 -7.97
N GLU A 185 37.91 -17.41 -8.36
CA GLU A 185 39.26 -16.85 -8.18
C GLU A 185 39.66 -16.72 -6.70
N THR A 186 38.69 -16.61 -5.78
CA THR A 186 38.93 -16.52 -4.34
C THR A 186 39.09 -17.90 -3.70
N GLU A 187 38.40 -18.92 -4.18
CA GLU A 187 38.56 -20.31 -3.71
C GLU A 187 39.92 -20.88 -4.11
N ILE A 188 40.34 -20.69 -5.37
CA ILE A 188 41.67 -21.11 -5.86
C ILE A 188 42.79 -20.53 -4.98
N LYS A 189 42.71 -19.23 -4.63
CA LYS A 189 43.71 -18.58 -3.76
C LYS A 189 43.73 -19.13 -2.33
N LYS A 190 42.58 -19.55 -1.80
CA LYS A 190 42.51 -20.17 -0.47
C LYS A 190 43.13 -21.56 -0.47
N GLU A 191 42.86 -22.37 -1.49
CA GLU A 191 43.48 -23.68 -1.65
C GLU A 191 45.01 -23.55 -1.72
N GLU A 192 45.51 -22.64 -2.56
CA GLU A 192 46.94 -22.29 -2.67
C GLU A 192 47.57 -21.77 -1.36
N GLU A 193 46.80 -21.15 -0.46
CA GLU A 193 47.29 -20.71 0.86
C GLU A 193 47.28 -21.85 1.88
N THR A 194 46.26 -22.71 1.87
CA THR A 194 46.18 -23.87 2.78
C THR A 194 47.24 -24.92 2.50
N GLU A 195 47.58 -25.19 1.23
CA GLU A 195 48.69 -26.10 0.90
C GLU A 195 50.02 -25.58 1.50
N LYS A 196 50.32 -24.28 1.30
CA LYS A 196 51.52 -23.62 1.85
C LYS A 196 51.56 -23.59 3.39
N GLU A 197 50.39 -23.60 4.05
CA GLU A 197 50.33 -23.66 5.51
C GLU A 197 50.48 -25.10 6.04
N GLN A 198 49.98 -26.11 5.33
CA GLN A 198 50.22 -27.51 5.65
C GLN A 198 51.70 -27.88 5.55
N GLU A 199 52.39 -27.47 4.46
CA GLU A 199 53.83 -27.71 4.29
C GLU A 199 54.64 -27.17 5.50
N LYS A 200 54.34 -25.95 5.95
CA LYS A 200 54.99 -25.36 7.14
C LYS A 200 54.68 -26.07 8.46
N ARG A 201 53.44 -26.56 8.63
CA ARG A 201 53.03 -27.28 9.85
C ARG A 201 53.66 -28.67 9.92
N GLU A 202 53.92 -29.32 8.79
CA GLU A 202 54.67 -30.59 8.75
C GLU A 202 56.16 -30.43 9.08
N GLU A 203 56.77 -29.27 8.78
CA GLU A 203 58.11 -28.93 9.26
C GLU A 203 58.10 -28.72 10.79
N THR A 204 57.20 -27.90 11.34
CA THR A 204 57.19 -27.59 12.79
C THR A 204 56.80 -28.78 13.68
N ASN A 205 55.94 -29.68 13.22
CA ASN A 205 55.57 -30.87 14.00
C ASN A 205 56.68 -31.95 14.06
N LYS A 206 57.72 -31.86 13.22
CA LYS A 206 58.92 -32.70 13.39
C LYS A 206 59.80 -32.21 14.54
N GLU A 207 59.87 -30.91 14.76
CA GLU A 207 60.69 -30.31 15.82
C GLU A 207 60.07 -30.52 17.21
N ASN A 208 58.75 -30.32 17.36
CA ASN A 208 58.08 -30.37 18.67
C ASN A 208 57.89 -31.78 19.26
N ASN A 209 58.11 -32.85 18.49
CA ASN A 209 57.80 -34.22 18.92
C ASN A 209 58.94 -34.91 19.70
N GLU A 210 60.07 -34.21 19.90
CA GLU A 210 61.17 -34.69 20.76
C GLU A 210 61.04 -34.24 22.23
N GLU A 211 60.23 -33.22 22.57
CA GLU A 211 60.30 -32.56 23.89
C GLU A 211 59.26 -33.01 24.95
N ASN A 212 58.07 -33.52 24.58
CA ASN A 212 56.98 -33.76 25.55
C ASN A 212 56.65 -35.24 25.80
N LYS A 213 57.29 -35.84 26.81
CA LYS A 213 57.00 -37.23 27.24
C LYS A 213 56.96 -37.47 28.76
N GLU A 214 56.87 -36.41 29.57
CA GLU A 214 56.77 -36.51 31.03
C GLU A 214 55.58 -35.68 31.58
N GLU A 215 55.09 -36.06 32.76
CA GLU A 215 54.03 -35.46 33.60
C GLU A 215 52.53 -35.72 33.30
N ALA A 216 51.90 -36.52 34.18
CA ALA A 216 50.45 -36.59 34.41
C ALA A 216 50.12 -37.22 35.79
N GLU A 217 49.41 -36.53 36.71
CA GLU A 217 48.60 -37.12 37.82
C GLU A 217 47.84 -36.08 38.73
N LYS A 218 46.65 -36.46 39.27
CA LYS A 218 45.87 -35.91 40.45
C LYS A 218 45.10 -34.57 40.31
N ASP A 219 43.96 -34.28 40.99
CA ASP A 219 43.01 -35.04 41.88
C ASP A 219 41.61 -34.31 42.04
N LYS A 220 40.50 -35.09 42.04
CA LYS A 220 39.28 -35.09 42.95
C LYS A 220 38.19 -33.97 43.13
N GLU A 221 36.92 -34.47 43.19
CA GLU A 221 35.81 -34.29 44.21
C GLU A 221 35.27 -32.86 44.59
N GLU A 222 33.97 -32.54 44.89
CA GLU A 222 32.59 -33.09 44.70
C GLU A 222 31.49 -32.10 45.26
N THR A 223 30.25 -31.98 44.70
CA THR A 223 29.00 -31.42 45.36
C THR A 223 27.69 -31.47 44.50
N GLU A 224 26.52 -31.67 45.12
CA GLU A 224 25.16 -31.73 44.50
C GLU A 224 24.20 -30.62 44.99
N GLU A 225 23.24 -30.19 44.15
CA GLU A 225 21.96 -29.56 44.55
C GLU A 225 20.79 -30.06 43.64
N GLU A 226 19.64 -30.38 44.24
CA GLU A 226 18.48 -30.99 43.57
C GLU A 226 17.67 -30.00 42.69
N LYS A 227 17.06 -30.51 41.60
CA LYS A 227 16.25 -29.73 40.66
C LYS A 227 14.74 -29.99 40.84
N ILE A 228 13.96 -28.92 40.92
CA ILE A 228 12.48 -28.96 40.94
C ILE A 228 11.93 -29.46 39.59
N SER A 229 10.88 -30.29 39.62
CA SER A 229 10.27 -30.90 38.43
C SER A 229 9.25 -29.98 37.73
N LEU A 230 9.11 -30.16 36.41
CA LEU A 230 8.08 -29.48 35.61
C LEU A 230 6.64 -29.84 36.04
N ASP A 231 6.45 -31.01 36.65
CA ASP A 231 5.13 -31.46 37.14
C ASP A 231 4.63 -30.64 38.35
N ASP A 232 5.54 -30.05 39.13
CA ASP A 232 5.20 -29.21 40.28
C ASP A 232 4.72 -27.82 39.83
N ILE A 233 5.30 -27.30 38.74
CA ILE A 233 4.87 -26.04 38.09
C ILE A 233 3.48 -26.20 37.46
N SER A 234 3.20 -27.37 36.87
CA SER A 234 1.92 -27.65 36.21
C SER A 234 0.72 -27.61 37.17
N LYS A 235 0.88 -28.13 38.40
CA LYS A 235 -0.17 -28.10 39.44
C LYS A 235 -0.47 -26.68 39.94
N PHE A 236 0.56 -25.85 40.09
CA PHE A 236 0.38 -24.46 40.57
C PHE A 236 -0.42 -23.59 39.59
N LEU A 237 -0.31 -23.83 38.29
CA LEU A 237 -1.02 -23.07 37.25
C LEU A 237 -2.48 -23.52 37.03
N ALA A 238 -2.89 -24.67 37.58
CA ALA A 238 -4.23 -25.24 37.38
C ALA A 238 -5.30 -24.70 38.35
N GLY A 239 -4.92 -23.99 39.42
CA GLY A 239 -5.85 -23.21 40.23
C GLY A 239 -6.75 -23.98 41.21
N GLU A 240 -6.41 -25.22 41.55
CA GLU A 240 -6.95 -25.91 42.74
C GLU A 240 -5.93 -25.80 43.89
N LYS A 241 -6.43 -25.56 45.11
CA LYS A 241 -5.68 -24.99 46.26
C LYS A 241 -4.42 -25.74 46.69
#